data_AF-A0A835Z2B4-F1
#
_entry.id   AF-A0A835Z2B4-F1
#
_cell.length_a   1.000
_cell.length_b   1.000
_cell.length_c   1.000
_cell.angle_alpha   90.00
_cell.angle_beta   90.00
_cell.angle_gamma   90.00
#
_symmetry.space_group_name_H-M   'P 1'
#
loop_
_entity.id
_entity.type
_entity.pdbx_description
1 polymer ?
#
loop_
_entity_poly.entity_id
_entity_poly.type
_entity_poly.pdbx_seq_one_letter_code
_entity_poly.pdbx_strand_id
1 'polypeptide(L)'
;MSLQDVSRRIFMNLNVVKHKTGTRHLTKHLNGLAVADWYPESPSKWMKRYLGEVWDLDGRKERRADQLATLRAKGKGPPKKGAGKRAQKRKK
;
A
#
# COMPACT_ATOMS: atom_id res chain seq x y z
N MET A 1 27.91 -11.56 46.22
CA MET A 1 27.18 -11.03 45.05
C MET A 1 28.20 -10.82 43.95
N SER A 2 28.01 -11.34 42.73
CA SER A 2 29.05 -11.24 41.69
C SER A 2 29.09 -9.83 41.08
N LEU A 3 30.26 -9.42 40.57
CA LEU A 3 30.39 -8.15 39.82
C LEU A 3 29.39 -8.09 38.65
N GLN A 4 29.16 -9.23 38.00
CA GLN A 4 28.21 -9.36 36.90
C GLN A 4 26.76 -9.11 37.36
N ASP A 5 26.38 -9.58 38.56
CA ASP A 5 25.04 -9.33 39.12
C ASP A 5 24.83 -7.85 39.47
N VAL A 6 25.87 -7.18 39.98
CA VAL A 6 25.83 -5.75 40.30
C VAL A 6 25.69 -4.93 39.03
N SER A 7 26.53 -5.19 38.01
CA SER A 7 26.43 -4.55 36.69
C SER A 7 25.05 -4.74 36.07
N ARG A 8 24.52 -5.97 36.12
CA ARG A 8 23.19 -6.28 35.61
C ARG A 8 22.09 -5.45 36.27
N ARG A 9 22.15 -5.29 37.60
CA ARG A 9 21.19 -4.48 38.35
C ARG A 9 21.33 -2.99 38.04
N ILE A 10 22.56 -2.48 37.96
CA ILE A 10 22.83 -1.07 37.65
C ILE A 10 22.32 -0.70 36.26
N PHE A 11 22.59 -1.52 35.25
CA PHE A 11 22.25 -1.25 33.85
C PHE A 11 20.93 -1.87 33.39
N MET A 12 20.14 -2.43 34.31
CA MET A 12 18.85 -3.08 34.03
C MET A 12 18.91 -4.19 32.95
N ASN A 13 20.04 -4.88 32.86
CA ASN A 13 20.22 -5.97 31.89
C ASN A 13 19.49 -7.24 32.36
N LEU A 14 19.16 -8.15 31.43
CA LEU A 14 18.58 -9.46 31.75
C LEU A 14 19.66 -10.49 32.14
N ASN A 15 19.28 -11.52 32.92
CA ASN A 15 20.18 -12.57 33.38
C ASN A 15 20.52 -13.50 32.22
N VAL A 16 21.77 -13.96 32.18
CA VAL A 16 22.21 -14.95 31.19
C VAL A 16 21.71 -16.31 31.64
N VAL A 17 20.72 -16.85 30.91
CA VAL A 17 20.13 -18.15 31.20
C VAL A 17 20.28 -19.06 29.99
N LYS A 18 20.46 -20.37 30.21
CA LYS A 18 20.73 -21.34 29.14
C LYS A 18 19.51 -21.64 28.24
N HIS A 19 18.30 -21.40 28.75
CA HIS A 19 17.07 -21.64 28.00
C HIS A 19 16.58 -20.38 27.27
N LYS A 20 15.77 -20.56 26.23
CA LYS A 20 15.24 -19.45 25.42
C LYS A 20 14.17 -18.68 26.20
N THR A 21 14.45 -17.43 26.55
CA THR A 21 13.54 -16.52 27.28
C THR A 21 12.78 -15.54 26.38
N GLY A 22 12.97 -15.59 25.06
CA GLY A 22 12.27 -14.70 24.12
C GLY A 22 12.84 -13.28 24.03
N THR A 23 13.91 -12.96 24.77
CA THR A 23 14.57 -11.64 24.77
C THR A 23 14.93 -11.13 23.38
N ARG A 24 15.29 -12.02 22.45
CA ARG A 24 15.58 -11.69 21.05
C ARG A 24 14.41 -11.00 20.34
N HIS A 25 13.18 -11.37 20.65
CA HIS A 25 11.99 -10.75 20.04
C HIS A 25 11.68 -9.40 20.69
N LEU A 26 11.91 -9.27 21.99
CA LEU A 26 11.70 -8.03 22.74
C LEU A 26 12.72 -6.94 22.37
N THR A 27 13.97 -7.33 22.10
CA THR A 27 15.02 -6.39 21.66
C THR A 27 14.98 -6.10 20.16
N LYS A 28 14.15 -6.82 19.40
CA LYS A 28 14.03 -6.58 17.96
C LYS A 28 13.29 -5.26 17.73
N HIS A 29 13.97 -4.30 17.10
CA HIS A 29 13.35 -3.07 16.68
C HIS A 29 12.24 -3.33 15.65
N LEU A 30 11.10 -2.67 15.83
CA LEU A 30 10.00 -2.72 14.88
C LEU A 30 10.40 -1.96 13.61
N ASN A 31 10.25 -2.61 12.45
CA ASN A 31 10.50 -2.03 11.13
C ASN A 31 9.20 -1.62 10.42
N GLY A 32 8.10 -1.47 11.16
CA GLY A 32 6.75 -1.27 10.60
C GLY A 32 6.64 -0.04 9.71
N LEU A 33 7.21 1.10 10.13
CA LEU A 33 7.19 2.34 9.34
C LEU A 33 7.97 2.18 8.03
N ALA A 34 9.16 1.59 8.08
CA ALA A 34 9.98 1.34 6.89
C ALA A 34 9.29 0.39 5.89
N VAL A 35 8.44 -0.52 6.38
CA VAL A 35 7.64 -1.43 5.55
C VAL A 35 6.38 -0.74 5.00
N ALA A 36 5.70 0.04 5.84
CA ALA A 36 4.48 0.75 5.45
C ALA A 36 4.75 1.83 4.39
N ASP A 37 5.82 2.60 4.56
CA ASP A 37 6.21 3.71 3.69
C ASP A 37 7.13 3.27 2.54
N TRP A 38 7.10 1.99 2.17
CA TRP A 38 7.93 1.46 1.09
C TRP A 38 7.66 2.15 -0.26
N TYR A 39 6.39 2.44 -0.53
CA TYR A 39 6.00 3.27 -1.67
C TYR A 39 5.55 4.64 -1.17
N PRO A 40 6.03 5.74 -1.79
CA PRO A 40 5.59 7.06 -1.42
C PRO A 40 4.07 7.18 -1.67
N GLU A 41 3.36 7.85 -0.76
CA GLU A 41 1.95 8.16 -1.00
C GLU A 41 1.80 8.91 -2.31
N SER A 42 0.89 8.43 -3.16
CA SER A 42 0.64 9.08 -4.43
C SER A 42 0.13 10.50 -4.18
N PRO A 43 0.82 11.53 -4.70
CA PRO A 43 0.38 12.91 -4.53
C PRO A 43 -1.02 13.13 -5.11
N SER A 44 -1.42 12.26 -6.06
CA SER A 44 -2.73 12.22 -6.67
C SER A 44 -3.89 12.23 -5.68
N LYS A 45 -3.77 11.60 -4.50
CA LYS A 45 -4.90 11.49 -3.57
C LYS A 45 -5.25 12.83 -2.92
N TRP A 46 -4.25 13.55 -2.40
CA TRP A 46 -4.48 14.85 -1.78
C TRP A 46 -4.61 15.95 -2.85
N MET A 47 -3.84 15.89 -3.94
CA MET A 47 -3.94 16.89 -5.01
C MET A 47 -5.29 16.83 -5.72
N LYS A 48 -5.88 15.65 -5.96
CA LYS A 48 -7.28 15.56 -6.44
C LYS A 48 -8.28 16.20 -5.46
N ARG A 49 -8.01 16.14 -4.16
CA ARG A 49 -8.89 16.70 -3.12
C ARG A 49 -8.82 18.23 -3.07
N TYR A 50 -7.63 18.81 -3.22
CA TYR A 50 -7.42 20.25 -3.06
C TYR A 50 -7.37 21.03 -4.37
N LEU A 51 -6.81 20.46 -5.44
CA LEU A 51 -6.65 21.11 -6.75
C LEU A 51 -7.72 20.68 -7.76
N GLY A 52 -8.55 19.68 -7.43
CA GLY A 52 -9.67 19.25 -8.27
C GLY A 52 -9.25 18.87 -9.69
N GLU A 53 -9.88 19.49 -10.70
CA GLU A 53 -9.62 19.24 -12.12
C GLU A 53 -8.27 19.81 -12.58
N VAL A 54 -7.74 20.83 -11.91
CA VAL A 54 -6.45 21.48 -12.22
C VAL A 54 -5.27 20.52 -12.02
N TRP A 55 -5.42 19.49 -11.19
CA TRP A 55 -4.37 18.49 -10.95
C TRP A 55 -4.01 17.66 -12.19
N ASP A 56 -4.92 17.52 -13.16
CA ASP A 56 -4.61 16.82 -14.40
C ASP A 56 -3.94 17.76 -15.41
N LEU A 57 -2.79 18.33 -15.03
CA LEU A 57 -2.03 19.31 -15.82
C LEU A 57 -1.66 18.80 -17.22
N ASP A 58 -1.55 17.48 -17.39
CA ASP A 58 -1.27 16.86 -18.68
C ASP A 58 -2.52 16.64 -19.55
N GLY A 59 -3.73 16.85 -19.03
CA GLY A 59 -4.99 16.52 -19.72
C GLY A 59 -5.15 15.02 -20.02
N ARG A 60 -4.57 14.13 -19.18
CA ARG A 60 -4.60 12.68 -19.45
C ARG A 60 -6.00 12.09 -19.38
N LYS A 61 -6.84 12.59 -18.47
CA LYS A 61 -8.25 12.16 -18.35
C LYS A 61 -9.06 12.62 -19.55
N GLU A 62 -8.87 13.85 -20.03
CA GLU A 62 -9.56 14.38 -21.21
C GLU A 62 -9.24 13.53 -22.43
N ARG A 63 -7.94 13.31 -22.71
CA ARG A 63 -7.49 12.43 -23.78
C ARG A 63 -8.07 11.02 -23.67
N ARG A 64 -8.15 10.48 -22.45
CA ARG A 64 -8.76 9.17 -22.20
C ARG A 64 -10.27 9.18 -22.46
N ALA A 65 -10.97 10.25 -22.10
CA ALA A 65 -12.40 10.42 -22.32
C ALA A 65 -12.71 10.50 -23.82
N ASP A 66 -11.93 11.26 -24.59
CA ASP A 66 -12.07 11.41 -26.04
C ASP A 66 -11.81 10.09 -26.77
N GLN A 67 -10.76 9.37 -26.38
CA GLN A 67 -10.49 8.02 -26.90
C GLN A 67 -11.65 7.06 -26.59
N LEU A 68 -12.24 7.15 -25.40
CA LEU A 68 -13.39 6.32 -25.03
C LEU A 68 -14.64 6.68 -25.85
N ALA A 69 -14.87 7.97 -26.11
CA ALA A 69 -15.98 8.45 -26.92
C ALA A 69 -15.87 7.97 -28.37
N THR A 70 -14.68 8.10 -28.98
CA THR A 70 -14.43 7.59 -30.35
C THR A 70 -14.58 6.08 -30.45
N LEU A 71 -14.13 5.31 -29.45
CA LEU A 71 -14.34 3.86 -29.42
C LEU A 71 -15.81 3.48 -29.27
N ARG A 72 -16.56 4.20 -28.42
CA ARG A 72 -18.01 3.99 -28.26
C ARG A 72 -18.77 4.30 -29.56
N ALA A 73 -18.42 5.40 -30.24
CA ALA A 73 -19.01 5.75 -31.54
C ALA A 73 -18.74 4.66 -32.60
N LYS A 74 -17.55 4.05 -32.57
CA LYS A 74 -17.20 2.91 -33.44
C LYS A 74 -17.85 1.57 -33.03
N GLY A 75 -18.65 1.53 -31.97
CA GLY A 75 -19.20 0.30 -31.40
C GLY A 75 -18.15 -0.61 -30.74
N LYS A 76 -16.91 -0.14 -30.60
CA LYS A 76 -15.76 -0.84 -29.98
C LYS A 76 -15.53 -0.42 -28.54
N GLY A 77 -16.46 0.31 -27.95
CA GLY A 77 -16.43 0.71 -26.55
C GLY A 77 -16.51 -0.52 -25.62
N PRO A 78 -15.96 -0.43 -24.40
CA PRO A 78 -16.08 -1.51 -23.44
C PRO A 78 -17.56 -1.79 -23.13
N PRO A 79 -17.99 -3.07 -23.07
CA PRO A 79 -19.37 -3.41 -22.79
C PRO A 79 -19.75 -3.08 -21.33
N LYS A 80 -21.05 -2.94 -21.07
CA LYS A 80 -21.57 -2.83 -19.69
C LYS A 80 -21.08 -4.02 -18.87
N LYS A 81 -20.71 -3.80 -17.60
CA LYS A 81 -20.33 -4.86 -16.66
C LYS A 81 -21.39 -5.97 -16.68
N GLY A 82 -20.97 -7.22 -16.89
CA GLY A 82 -21.89 -8.36 -17.01
C GLY A 82 -22.51 -8.57 -18.40
N ALA A 83 -22.31 -7.69 -19.38
CA ALA A 83 -22.78 -7.84 -20.77
C ALA A 83 -21.70 -8.32 -21.74
N GLY A 84 -20.61 -8.90 -21.21
CA GLY A 84 -19.52 -9.44 -22.03
C GLY A 84 -19.94 -10.68 -22.84
N LYS A 85 -19.07 -11.10 -23.75
CA LYS A 85 -19.33 -12.23 -24.68
C LYS A 85 -19.85 -13.50 -23.99
N ARG A 86 -19.33 -13.84 -22.80
CA ARG A 86 -19.78 -15.01 -22.02
C ARG A 86 -21.24 -14.90 -21.57
N ALA A 87 -21.71 -13.71 -21.21
CA ALA A 87 -23.09 -13.49 -20.79
C ALA A 87 -24.06 -13.54 -21.97
N GLN A 88 -23.65 -13.05 -23.13
CA GLN A 88 -24.44 -13.17 -24.37
C GLN A 88 -24.61 -14.62 -24.81
N LYS A 89 -23.56 -15.46 -24.67
CA LYS A 89 -23.64 -16.89 -24.98
C LYS A 89 -24.60 -17.69 -24.10
N ARG A 90 -24.91 -17.23 -22.87
CA ARG A 90 -25.87 -17.90 -21.96
C ARG A 90 -27.32 -17.50 -22.22
N LYS A 91 -27.56 -16.44 -23.00
CA LYS A 91 -28.91 -15.96 -23.36
C LYS A 91 -29.42 -16.58 -24.65
N LYS A 92 -28.54 -17.24 -25.40
CA LYS A 92 -28.84 -17.99 -26.61
C LYS A 92 -28.86 -19.46 -26.25
#